data_AF-A0A2N3H142-F1
#
_entry.id   AF-A0A2N3H142-F1
#
_cell.length_a   1.000
_cell.length_b   1.000
_cell.length_c   1.000
_cell.angle_alpha   90.00
_cell.angle_beta   90.00
_cell.angle_gamma   90.00
#
_symmetry.space_group_name_H-M   'P 1'
#
loop_
_entity.id
_entity.type
_entity.pdbx_description
1 polymer ?
#
loop_
_entity_poly.entity_id
_entity_poly.type
_entity_poly.pdbx_seq_one_letter_code
_entity_poly.pdbx_strand_id
1 'polypeptide(L)'
;MARAGFCTSCGANVYLAAGDACPMGHGTECIQNVYEAPDPVVAPTVPPKKKNALLIVAIVLALCLPACALVVGIVTAISIPVFNSAQGSAEERACFANQRVIEGAAQQALAADGVLPSEISDLVDDGYILEVPTCLSGGEYVYSASDGTVECTFHGRYTDSEDTSY
;
A
#
# COMPACT_ATOMS: atom_id res chain seq x y z
N MET A 1 58.14 -7.43 -36.16
CA MET A 1 57.23 -6.27 -36.16
C MET A 1 55.85 -6.82 -36.44
N ALA A 2 54.90 -6.56 -35.55
CA ALA A 2 53.52 -6.96 -35.73
C ALA A 2 52.83 -5.97 -36.69
N ARG A 3 51.74 -6.42 -37.34
CA ARG A 3 50.88 -5.52 -38.12
C ARG A 3 49.60 -5.28 -37.32
N ALA A 4 49.13 -4.04 -37.31
CA ALA A 4 47.89 -3.65 -36.66
C ALA A 4 47.01 -2.87 -37.65
N GLY A 5 45.71 -2.90 -37.45
CA GLY A 5 44.75 -2.17 -38.29
C GLY A 5 43.43 -1.98 -37.55
N PHE A 6 42.58 -1.11 -38.08
CA PHE A 6 41.24 -0.89 -37.53
C PHE A 6 40.28 -1.93 -38.10
N CYS A 7 39.67 -2.75 -37.23
CA CYS A 7 38.64 -3.69 -37.65
C CYS A 7 37.25 -3.04 -37.53
N THR A 8 36.59 -2.78 -38.66
CA THR A 8 35.27 -2.14 -38.71
C THR A 8 34.18 -2.97 -38.06
N SER A 9 34.30 -4.31 -38.08
CA SER A 9 33.38 -5.22 -37.39
C SER A 9 33.57 -5.24 -35.87
N CYS A 10 34.80 -5.03 -35.37
CA CYS A 10 35.07 -4.95 -33.93
C CYS A 10 34.90 -3.53 -33.36
N GLY A 11 34.98 -2.50 -34.22
CA GLY A 11 35.01 -1.10 -33.79
C GLY A 11 36.28 -0.71 -33.03
N ALA A 12 37.37 -1.46 -33.19
CA ALA A 12 38.63 -1.26 -32.46
C ALA A 12 39.86 -1.55 -33.32
N ASN A 13 40.99 -0.95 -32.94
CA ASN A 13 42.30 -1.33 -33.49
C ASN A 13 42.72 -2.69 -32.93
N VAL A 14 43.12 -3.59 -33.82
CA VAL A 14 43.52 -4.96 -33.51
C VAL A 14 44.89 -5.26 -34.12
N TYR A 15 45.67 -6.12 -33.45
CA TYR A 15 46.83 -6.75 -34.07
C TYR A 15 46.35 -7.85 -35.00
N LEU A 16 46.87 -7.90 -36.22
CA LEU A 16 46.44 -8.84 -37.25
C LEU A 16 47.06 -10.22 -37.04
N ALA A 17 46.26 -11.26 -37.26
CA ALA A 17 46.71 -12.65 -37.27
C ALA A 17 47.44 -12.99 -38.59
N ALA A 18 48.00 -14.20 -38.67
CA ALA A 18 48.60 -14.69 -39.91
C ALA A 18 47.57 -14.65 -41.05
N GLY A 19 47.87 -13.90 -42.12
CA GLY A 19 46.95 -13.65 -43.23
C GLY A 19 46.17 -12.33 -43.16
N ASP A 20 46.61 -11.35 -42.37
CA ASP A 20 46.01 -10.02 -42.21
C ASP A 20 44.57 -10.02 -41.67
N ALA A 21 44.13 -11.14 -41.08
CA ALA A 21 42.80 -11.31 -40.53
C ALA A 21 42.69 -10.77 -39.09
N CYS A 22 41.47 -10.41 -38.69
CA CYS A 22 41.20 -10.05 -37.29
C CYS A 22 41.32 -11.31 -36.40
N PRO A 23 41.95 -11.22 -35.22
CA PRO A 23 42.03 -12.35 -34.28
C PRO A 23 40.66 -12.85 -33.79
N MET A 24 39.62 -12.03 -33.95
CA MET A 24 38.22 -12.39 -33.67
C MET A 24 37.54 -13.17 -34.81
N GLY A 25 38.27 -13.54 -35.86
CA GLY A 25 37.77 -14.35 -36.98
C GLY A 25 37.10 -13.55 -38.10
N HIS A 26 37.22 -12.22 -38.10
CA HIS A 26 36.74 -11.39 -39.21
C HIS A 26 37.73 -11.40 -40.37
N GLY A 27 37.17 -11.47 -41.58
CA GLY A 27 37.95 -11.46 -42.81
C GLY A 27 38.69 -10.14 -43.04
N THR A 28 39.63 -10.17 -43.97
CA THR A 28 40.51 -9.05 -44.30
C THR A 28 39.75 -7.85 -44.88
N GLU A 29 38.53 -8.07 -45.41
CA GLU A 29 37.63 -7.03 -45.91
C GLU A 29 37.18 -6.04 -44.84
N CYS A 30 37.23 -6.45 -43.57
CA CYS A 30 36.84 -5.62 -42.43
C CYS A 30 38.02 -4.83 -41.84
N ILE A 31 39.22 -4.95 -42.42
CA ILE A 31 40.44 -4.31 -41.91
C ILE A 31 40.76 -3.06 -42.73
N GLN A 32 40.91 -1.93 -42.05
CA GLN A 32 41.30 -0.66 -42.65
C GLN A 32 42.57 -0.10 -41.99
N ASN A 33 43.31 0.73 -42.73
CA ASN A 33 44.48 1.46 -42.25
C ASN A 33 45.52 0.55 -41.58
N VAL A 34 46.02 -0.47 -42.29
CA VAL A 34 47.04 -1.37 -41.75
C VAL A 34 48.37 -0.63 -41.60
N TYR A 35 48.93 -0.64 -40.39
CA TYR A 35 50.22 -0.06 -40.05
C TYR A 35 51.09 -1.07 -39.31
N GLU A 36 52.39 -0.82 -39.33
CA GLU A 36 53.37 -1.64 -38.62
C GLU A 36 53.47 -1.17 -37.16
N ALA A 37 53.36 -2.11 -36.23
CA ALA A 37 53.33 -1.86 -34.80
C ALA A 37 54.41 -2.69 -34.08
N PRO A 38 54.98 -2.17 -32.98
CA PRO A 38 55.81 -2.98 -32.09
C PRO A 38 55.05 -4.22 -31.61
N ASP A 39 55.77 -5.30 -31.35
CA ASP A 39 55.15 -6.54 -30.87
C ASP A 39 54.40 -6.27 -29.54
N PRO A 40 53.18 -6.82 -29.35
CA PRO A 40 52.36 -6.53 -28.19
C PRO A 40 53.09 -6.94 -26.91
N VAL A 41 53.39 -5.97 -26.05
CA VAL A 41 53.91 -6.25 -24.71
C VAL A 41 52.77 -6.84 -23.91
N VAL A 42 52.89 -8.13 -23.53
CA VAL A 42 51.90 -8.80 -22.68
C VAL A 42 51.81 -8.04 -21.36
N ALA A 43 50.74 -7.27 -21.19
CA ALA A 43 50.48 -6.61 -19.91
C ALA A 43 50.31 -7.69 -18.84
N PRO A 44 50.95 -7.56 -17.66
CA PRO A 44 50.77 -8.52 -16.58
C PRO A 44 49.30 -8.58 -16.20
N THR A 45 48.70 -9.77 -16.26
CA THR A 45 47.31 -9.99 -15.87
C THR A 45 47.17 -9.81 -14.36
N VAL A 46 46.51 -8.74 -13.91
CA VAL A 46 46.14 -8.58 -12.50
C VAL A 46 45.08 -9.62 -12.15
N PRO A 47 45.28 -10.46 -11.11
CA PRO A 47 44.30 -11.48 -10.75
C PRO A 47 42.97 -10.84 -10.30
N PRO A 48 41.81 -11.41 -10.68
CA PRO A 48 40.50 -10.85 -10.33
C PRO A 48 40.24 -10.93 -8.82
N LYS A 49 39.96 -9.79 -8.19
CA LYS A 49 39.59 -9.71 -6.76
C LYS A 49 38.20 -10.33 -6.55
N LYS A 50 38.13 -11.47 -5.84
CA LYS A 50 36.86 -12.14 -5.49
C LYS A 50 36.01 -11.22 -4.61
N LYS A 51 34.84 -10.79 -5.10
CA LYS A 51 33.85 -10.04 -4.32
C LYS A 51 33.06 -11.02 -3.45
N ASN A 52 33.18 -10.92 -2.13
CA ASN A 52 32.46 -11.78 -1.18
C ASN A 52 31.02 -11.29 -0.99
N ALA A 53 30.19 -11.44 -2.02
CA ALA A 53 28.80 -10.96 -2.05
C ALA A 53 27.97 -11.48 -0.86
N LEU A 54 28.25 -12.70 -0.38
CA LEU A 54 27.63 -13.30 0.79
C LEU A 54 27.80 -12.44 2.06
N LEU A 55 28.97 -11.83 2.23
CA LEU A 55 29.32 -11.05 3.41
C LEU A 55 28.56 -9.70 3.41
N ILE A 56 28.35 -9.12 2.23
CA ILE A 56 27.54 -7.89 2.07
C ILE A 56 26.07 -8.18 2.40
N VAL A 57 25.50 -9.27 1.89
CA VAL A 57 24.10 -9.64 2.18
C VAL A 57 23.89 -9.91 3.67
N ALA A 58 24.82 -10.61 4.32
CA ALA A 58 24.75 -10.88 5.76
C ALA A 58 24.81 -9.59 6.60
N ILE A 59 25.69 -8.65 6.26
CA ILE A 59 25.79 -7.35 6.94
C ILE A 59 24.51 -6.53 6.75
N VAL A 60 23.97 -6.49 5.52
CA VAL A 60 22.74 -5.73 5.23
C VAL A 60 21.55 -6.29 6.00
N LEU A 61 21.38 -7.61 6.05
CA LEU A 61 20.31 -8.24 6.82
C LEU A 61 20.49 -8.01 8.34
N ALA A 62 21.72 -8.13 8.86
CA ALA A 62 21.99 -7.93 10.28
C ALA A 62 21.81 -6.49 10.74
N LEU A 63 22.08 -5.49 9.88
CA LEU A 63 21.95 -4.08 10.23
C LEU A 63 20.56 -3.50 9.92
N CYS A 64 19.96 -3.87 8.79
CA CYS A 64 18.72 -3.23 8.33
C CYS A 64 17.49 -3.80 9.03
N LEU A 65 17.41 -5.12 9.20
CA LEU A 65 16.24 -5.79 9.75
C LEU A 65 15.89 -5.36 11.19
N PRO A 66 16.82 -5.27 12.16
CA PRO A 66 16.49 -4.81 13.51
C PRO A 66 16.11 -3.33 13.56
N ALA A 67 16.68 -2.49 12.68
CA ALA A 67 16.33 -1.08 12.60
C ALA A 67 14.87 -0.88 12.13
N CYS A 68 14.43 -1.63 11.12
CA CYS A 68 13.04 -1.60 10.66
C CYS A 68 12.07 -2.09 11.75
N ALA A 69 12.41 -3.21 12.42
CA ALA A 69 11.59 -3.77 13.49
C ALA A 69 11.42 -2.79 14.67
N LEU A 70 12.49 -2.07 15.04
CA LEU A 70 12.44 -1.06 16.10
C LEU A 70 11.47 0.08 15.76
N VAL A 71 11.56 0.63 14.55
CA VAL A 71 10.69 1.74 14.12
C VAL A 71 9.23 1.31 14.05
N VAL A 72 8.95 0.16 13.43
CA VAL A 72 7.59 -0.39 13.35
C VAL A 72 7.05 -0.70 14.75
N GLY A 73 7.87 -1.24 15.66
CA GLY A 73 7.47 -1.51 17.05
C GLY A 73 7.01 -0.26 17.79
N ILE A 74 7.76 0.84 17.70
CA ILE A 74 7.39 2.09 18.37
C ILE A 74 6.11 2.69 17.79
N VAL A 75 5.97 2.70 16.46
CA VAL A 75 4.76 3.24 15.81
C VAL A 75 3.53 2.42 16.19
N THR A 76 3.60 1.10 16.03
CA THR A 76 2.46 0.21 16.35
C THR A 76 2.01 0.31 17.81
N ALA A 77 2.94 0.47 18.75
CA ALA A 77 2.62 0.64 20.16
C ALA A 77 1.73 1.86 20.44
N ILE A 78 1.95 2.97 19.73
CA ILE A 78 1.15 4.20 19.88
C ILE A 78 -0.11 4.14 19.01
N SER A 79 0.01 3.58 17.80
CA SER A 79 -1.07 3.59 16.82
C SER A 79 -2.25 2.69 17.20
N ILE A 80 -2.01 1.45 17.66
CA ILE A 80 -3.09 0.50 17.96
C ILE A 80 -4.11 1.05 18.98
N PRO A 81 -3.73 1.59 20.16
CA PRO A 81 -4.72 2.09 21.12
C PRO A 81 -5.52 3.28 20.57
N VAL A 82 -4.89 4.17 19.80
CA VAL A 82 -5.57 5.31 19.17
C VAL A 82 -6.58 4.83 18.13
N PHE A 83 -6.20 3.86 17.28
CA PHE A 83 -7.12 3.30 16.30
C PHE A 83 -8.30 2.58 16.95
N ASN A 84 -8.09 1.79 18.00
CA ASN A 84 -9.16 1.09 18.70
C ASN A 84 -10.14 2.07 19.36
N SER A 85 -9.63 3.12 20.00
CA SER A 85 -10.48 4.16 20.60
C SER A 85 -11.25 4.94 19.53
N ALA A 86 -10.58 5.32 18.44
CA ALA A 86 -11.21 6.03 17.32
C ALA A 86 -12.30 5.18 16.65
N GLN A 87 -12.07 3.87 16.51
CA GLN A 87 -13.06 2.93 16.00
C GLN A 87 -14.28 2.87 16.91
N GLY A 88 -14.11 2.68 18.22
CA GLY A 88 -15.23 2.65 19.16
C GLY A 88 -16.07 3.93 19.11
N SER A 89 -15.43 5.10 19.12
CA SER A 89 -16.15 6.38 18.99
C SER A 89 -16.82 6.55 17.62
N ALA A 90 -16.27 5.99 16.54
CA ALA A 90 -16.90 6.03 15.22
C ALA A 90 -18.14 5.13 15.16
N GLU A 91 -18.07 3.94 15.74
CA GLU A 91 -19.20 3.00 15.84
C GLU A 91 -20.35 3.60 16.66
N GLU A 92 -20.04 4.22 17.80
CA GLU A 92 -21.01 4.94 18.64
C GLU A 92 -21.67 6.09 17.87
N ARG A 93 -20.87 6.96 17.24
CA ARG A 93 -21.40 8.09 16.45
C ARG A 93 -22.25 7.64 15.26
N ALA A 94 -21.86 6.56 14.60
CA ALA A 94 -22.65 5.96 13.53
C ALA A 94 -23.98 5.42 14.07
N CYS A 95 -23.97 4.77 15.24
CA CYS A 95 -25.19 4.32 15.91
C CYS A 95 -26.13 5.48 16.25
N PHE A 96 -25.61 6.57 16.80
CA PHE A 96 -26.40 7.78 17.09
C PHE A 96 -26.92 8.47 15.83
N ALA A 97 -26.15 8.48 14.74
CA ALA A 97 -26.63 8.97 13.46
C ALA A 97 -27.79 8.12 12.93
N ASN A 98 -27.70 6.79 13.04
CA ASN A 98 -28.77 5.87 12.65
C ASN A 98 -30.05 6.11 13.48
N GLN A 99 -29.95 6.31 14.79
CA GLN A 99 -31.10 6.67 15.64
C GLN A 99 -31.79 7.92 15.11
N ARG A 100 -31.03 8.99 14.82
CA ARG A 100 -31.58 10.24 14.27
C ARG A 100 -32.26 10.05 12.91
N VAL A 101 -31.76 9.15 12.07
CA VAL A 101 -32.38 8.83 10.79
C VAL A 101 -33.73 8.14 11.01
N ILE A 102 -33.80 7.15 11.90
CA ILE A 102 -35.04 6.42 12.20
C ILE A 102 -36.06 7.36 12.87
N GLU A 103 -35.67 8.12 13.89
CA GLU A 103 -36.55 9.09 14.54
C GLU A 103 -37.01 10.16 13.53
N GLY A 104 -36.11 10.65 12.67
CA GLY A 104 -36.44 11.59 11.62
C GLY A 104 -37.42 11.03 10.58
N ALA A 105 -37.35 9.73 10.28
CA ALA A 105 -38.31 9.04 9.42
C ALA A 105 -39.67 8.91 10.12
N ALA A 106 -39.70 8.59 11.42
CA ALA A 106 -40.93 8.54 12.22
C ALA A 106 -41.62 9.91 12.30
N GLN A 107 -40.86 11.00 12.42
CA GLN A 107 -41.42 12.35 12.37
C GLN A 107 -41.96 12.72 10.98
N GLN A 108 -41.32 12.23 9.90
CA GLN A 108 -41.86 12.41 8.54
C GLN A 108 -43.18 11.66 8.36
N ALA A 109 -43.27 10.42 8.84
CA ALA A 109 -44.51 9.64 8.85
C ALA A 109 -45.62 10.35 9.64
N LEU A 110 -45.30 10.86 10.84
CA LEU A 110 -46.24 11.64 11.63
C LEU A 110 -46.72 12.90 10.89
N ALA A 111 -45.82 13.60 10.18
CA ALA A 111 -46.17 14.80 9.44
C ALA A 111 -47.05 14.51 8.20
N ALA A 112 -46.85 13.38 7.54
CA ALA A 112 -47.57 12.99 6.34
C ALA A 112 -48.90 12.29 6.64
N ASP A 113 -48.88 11.31 7.56
CA ASP A 113 -50.00 10.41 7.85
C ASP A 113 -50.76 10.80 9.13
N GLY A 114 -50.21 11.71 9.93
CA GLY A 114 -50.83 12.20 11.17
C GLY A 114 -50.71 11.23 12.35
N VAL A 115 -50.01 10.11 12.18
CA VAL A 115 -49.79 9.08 13.20
C VAL A 115 -48.33 8.63 13.21
N LEU A 116 -47.82 8.29 14.39
CA LEU A 116 -46.53 7.63 14.50
C LEU A 116 -46.65 6.16 14.08
N PRO A 117 -45.62 5.59 13.43
CA PRO A 117 -45.58 4.17 13.13
C PRO A 117 -45.56 3.35 14.42
N SER A 118 -46.09 2.13 14.34
CA SER A 118 -46.17 1.21 15.49
C SER A 118 -44.88 0.42 15.70
N GLU A 119 -44.20 0.09 14.60
CA GLU A 119 -42.94 -0.64 14.59
C GLU A 119 -41.94 0.04 13.64
N ILE A 120 -40.64 -0.25 13.79
CA ILE A 120 -39.61 0.30 12.89
C ILE A 120 -39.80 -0.20 11.46
N SER A 121 -40.32 -1.41 11.27
CA SER A 121 -40.57 -1.99 9.95
C SER A 121 -41.58 -1.18 9.14
N ASP A 122 -42.57 -0.56 9.79
CA ASP A 122 -43.57 0.27 9.14
C ASP A 122 -42.92 1.43 8.37
N LEU A 123 -41.80 1.97 8.89
CA LEU A 123 -41.03 3.03 8.21
C LEU A 123 -40.43 2.57 6.88
N VAL A 124 -40.09 1.28 6.77
CA VAL A 124 -39.57 0.69 5.53
C VAL A 124 -40.72 0.41 4.57
N ASP A 125 -41.79 -0.20 5.07
CA ASP A 125 -42.94 -0.61 4.27
C ASP A 125 -43.66 0.60 3.65
N ASP A 126 -43.77 1.69 4.42
CA ASP A 126 -44.36 2.96 3.96
C ASP A 126 -43.38 3.84 3.18
N GLY A 127 -42.11 3.43 3.08
CA GLY A 127 -41.10 4.07 2.22
C GLY A 127 -40.47 5.34 2.80
N TYR A 128 -40.55 5.56 4.12
CA TYR A 128 -39.86 6.67 4.80
C TYR A 128 -38.35 6.41 4.96
N ILE A 129 -37.95 5.14 4.99
CA ILE A 129 -36.56 4.71 4.96
C ILE A 129 -36.40 3.50 4.04
N LEU A 130 -35.22 3.34 3.44
CA LEU A 130 -34.96 2.24 2.50
C LEU A 130 -34.76 0.90 3.21
N GLU A 131 -34.13 0.92 4.37
CA GLU A 131 -33.88 -0.25 5.22
C GLU A 131 -33.64 0.21 6.66
N VAL A 132 -33.81 -0.71 7.62
CA VAL A 132 -33.45 -0.45 9.01
C VAL A 132 -31.93 -0.58 9.15
N PRO A 133 -31.21 0.48 9.56
CA PRO A 133 -29.77 0.39 9.74
C PRO A 133 -29.40 -0.58 10.87
N THR A 134 -28.19 -1.14 10.81
CA THR A 134 -27.65 -2.04 11.84
C THR A 134 -26.61 -1.33 12.71
N CYS A 135 -26.54 -1.66 14.01
CA CYS A 135 -25.43 -1.21 14.85
C CYS A 135 -24.17 -2.05 14.58
N LEU A 136 -23.06 -1.40 14.25
CA LEU A 136 -21.78 -2.07 13.95
C LEU A 136 -21.22 -2.86 15.15
N SER A 137 -21.55 -2.43 16.36
CA SER A 137 -21.14 -3.11 17.60
C SER A 137 -22.11 -4.23 18.02
N GLY A 138 -23.10 -4.57 17.18
CA GLY A 138 -24.02 -5.68 17.40
C GLY A 138 -25.25 -5.35 18.25
N GLY A 139 -25.53 -4.08 18.50
CA GLY A 139 -26.76 -3.63 19.17
C GLY A 139 -28.00 -3.71 18.28
N GLU A 140 -29.17 -3.78 18.91
CA GLU A 140 -30.48 -3.70 18.25
C GLU A 140 -31.14 -2.35 18.55
N TYR A 141 -31.91 -1.83 17.60
CA TYR A 141 -32.69 -0.61 17.78
C TYR A 141 -34.07 -0.94 18.31
N VAL A 142 -34.37 -0.42 19.50
CA VAL A 142 -35.68 -0.51 20.15
C VAL A 142 -36.40 0.80 19.92
N TYR A 143 -37.57 0.72 19.29
CA TYR A 143 -38.39 1.89 18.96
C TYR A 143 -39.60 2.00 19.88
N SER A 144 -39.93 3.24 20.23
CA SER A 144 -41.07 3.59 21.06
C SER A 144 -42.13 4.30 20.20
N ALA A 145 -43.23 3.61 19.94
CA ALA A 145 -44.37 4.17 19.18
C ALA A 145 -45.08 5.32 19.91
N SER A 146 -44.88 5.49 21.22
CA SER A 146 -45.54 6.55 21.99
C SER A 146 -44.96 7.94 21.74
N ASP A 147 -43.66 8.02 21.46
CA ASP A 147 -42.94 9.29 21.30
C ASP A 147 -42.06 9.34 20.04
N GLY A 148 -42.01 8.24 19.27
CA GLY A 148 -41.26 8.14 18.01
C GLY A 148 -39.75 8.03 18.23
N THR A 149 -39.33 7.57 19.40
CA THR A 149 -37.93 7.58 19.83
C THR A 149 -37.26 6.23 19.66
N VAL A 150 -35.93 6.24 19.53
CA VAL A 150 -35.13 5.03 19.29
C VAL A 150 -33.96 4.95 20.25
N GLU A 151 -33.79 3.77 20.85
CA GLU A 151 -32.66 3.44 21.70
C GLU A 151 -31.89 2.25 21.12
N CYS A 152 -30.56 2.26 21.22
CA CYS A 152 -29.74 1.10 20.89
C CYS A 152 -29.40 0.31 22.15
N THR A 153 -29.56 -1.02 22.13
CA THR A 153 -29.24 -1.88 23.28
C THR A 153 -27.76 -1.88 23.68
N PHE A 154 -26.86 -1.41 22.80
CA PHE A 154 -25.42 -1.37 23.06
C PHE A 154 -24.91 0.04 23.43
N HIS A 155 -25.32 1.08 22.69
CA HIS A 155 -24.84 2.46 22.90
C HIS A 155 -25.85 3.36 23.64
N GLY A 156 -27.03 2.84 23.99
CA GLY A 156 -28.11 3.65 24.56
C GLY A 156 -28.68 4.65 23.56
N ARG A 157 -29.19 5.76 24.07
CA ARG A 157 -29.80 6.84 23.28
C ARG A 157 -28.84 8.03 23.10
N TYR A 158 -28.83 8.61 21.91
CA TYR A 158 -27.91 9.70 21.59
C TYR A 158 -28.09 10.96 22.47
N THR A 159 -29.29 11.23 22.98
CA THR A 159 -29.57 12.40 23.83
C THR A 159 -28.97 12.28 25.22
N ASP A 160 -28.76 11.06 25.70
CA ASP A 160 -28.25 10.80 27.05
C ASP A 160 -26.72 10.95 27.10
N SER A 161 -26.09 10.95 25.92
CA SER A 161 -24.64 11.14 25.75
C SER A 161 -24.20 12.61 25.71
N GLU A 162 -25.12 13.56 25.51
CA GLU A 162 -24.78 14.98 25.29
C GLU A 162 -24.40 15.76 26.57
N ASP A 163 -24.52 15.16 27.77
CA ASP A 163 -24.24 15.85 29.05
C ASP A 163 -22.77 15.72 29.54
N THR A 164 -21.84 15.17 28.74
CA THR A 164 -20.43 14.99 29.15
C THR A 164 -19.40 15.48 28.14
N SER A 165 -19.59 16.69 27.60
CA SER A 165 -18.58 17.32 26.73
C SER A 165 -18.57 18.86 26.82
N TYR A 166 -18.10 19.39 27.95
CA TYR A 166 -17.39 20.67 28.02
C TYR A 166 -16.26 20.60 29.04
#